data_AF-A0A936I307-F1
#
_entry.id   AF-A0A936I307-F1
#
_cell.length_a   1.000
_cell.length_b   1.000
_cell.length_c   1.000
_cell.angle_alpha   90.00
_cell.angle_beta   90.00
_cell.angle_gamma   90.00
#
_symmetry.space_group_name_H-M   'P 1'
#
loop_
_entity.id
_entity.type
_entity.pdbx_description
1 polymer ?
#
loop_
_entity_poly.entity_id
_entity_poly.type
_entity_poly.pdbx_seq_one_letter_code
_entity_poly.pdbx_strand_id
1 'polypeptide(L)'
;MLRPLLFSAQCVFALGAFSQSITPVVISGCGGGSVVPGVGSVQFTVGEPAITSATNGTNMLTQGFHQGAFVRVRLNIKAFLQGPWTVSTPPMTDGLRTGGWIPAAEPYTALGYPAVAGAGGETVAPAVLAVTGANAIVDWVYLQLRDKNTNTLVVASCRALIQRDGDIVATDGVSPVTFYRPSDNYFLSVQHRNHLSILTLNSIALTNTPVSVNLTNGTVATYGTNAQRISGAARMLWAGDVTDNEVIKYAGSANDRDPILTLIGGSVPTATTTGYHPQDVTLDGTVKYAGSNNDRDVILQNIGGSVPTATRAAQMP
;
A
#
# COMPACT_ATOMS: atom_id res chain seq x y z
N MET A 1 -32.23 103.00 60.09
CA MET A 1 -32.91 101.69 60.01
C MET A 1 -32.37 100.96 58.80
N LEU A 2 -31.76 99.78 58.98
CA LEU A 2 -31.74 98.61 58.07
C LEU A 2 -30.58 97.70 58.50
N ARG A 3 -30.91 96.63 59.25
CA ARG A 3 -30.00 95.51 59.58
C ARG A 3 -29.97 94.55 58.39
N PRO A 4 -28.80 94.12 57.88
CA PRO A 4 -28.72 92.99 56.98
C PRO A 4 -28.52 91.68 57.77
N LEU A 5 -29.32 90.69 57.42
CA LEU A 5 -29.37 89.35 57.98
C LEU A 5 -28.09 88.54 57.67
N LEU A 6 -27.67 87.71 58.64
CA LEU A 6 -26.74 86.61 58.42
C LEU A 6 -27.41 85.50 57.59
N PHE A 7 -26.75 85.04 56.54
CA PHE A 7 -27.04 83.78 55.87
C PHE A 7 -25.90 82.80 56.16
N SER A 8 -26.20 81.70 56.86
CA SER A 8 -25.25 80.60 57.08
C SER A 8 -25.40 79.56 55.96
N ALA A 9 -24.38 79.41 55.11
CA ALA A 9 -24.31 78.33 54.14
C ALA A 9 -23.54 77.14 54.75
N GLN A 10 -24.23 76.03 55.00
CA GLN A 10 -23.57 74.76 55.34
C GLN A 10 -23.10 74.07 54.05
N CYS A 11 -21.79 73.92 53.88
CA CYS A 11 -21.21 73.09 52.82
C CYS A 11 -21.20 71.62 53.25
N VAL A 12 -21.99 70.78 52.58
CA VAL A 12 -21.89 69.32 52.67
C VAL A 12 -20.89 68.84 51.61
N PHE A 13 -19.77 68.27 52.04
CA PHE A 13 -18.81 67.63 51.14
C PHE A 13 -19.22 66.17 50.91
N ALA A 14 -19.62 65.83 49.69
CA ALA A 14 -19.78 64.44 49.25
C ALA A 14 -18.48 63.97 48.57
N LEU A 15 -17.79 63.00 49.18
CA LEU A 15 -16.66 62.29 48.56
C LEU A 15 -17.21 61.23 47.60
N GLY A 16 -17.03 61.44 46.30
CA GLY A 16 -17.34 60.44 45.28
C GLY A 16 -16.24 59.40 45.16
N ALA A 17 -16.53 58.14 45.46
CA ALA A 17 -15.64 57.01 45.14
C ALA A 17 -15.97 56.50 43.73
N PHE A 18 -14.98 56.51 42.84
CA PHE A 18 -15.10 55.87 41.52
C PHE A 18 -14.62 54.41 41.63
N SER A 19 -15.53 53.46 41.45
CA SER A 19 -15.19 52.05 41.27
C SER A 19 -14.85 51.80 39.80
N GLN A 20 -13.65 51.27 39.51
CA GLN A 20 -13.36 50.74 38.18
C GLN A 20 -13.75 49.26 38.12
N SER A 21 -14.53 48.91 37.09
CA SER A 21 -14.77 47.52 36.71
C SER A 21 -13.76 47.15 35.62
N ILE A 22 -12.86 46.22 35.91
CA ILE A 22 -12.00 45.62 34.89
C ILE A 22 -12.72 44.39 34.38
N THR A 23 -13.30 44.50 33.18
CA THR A 23 -13.86 43.36 32.47
C THR A 23 -12.80 42.82 31.51
N PRO A 24 -12.41 41.54 31.57
CA PRO A 24 -11.49 40.99 30.58
C PRO A 24 -12.12 41.06 29.20
N VAL A 25 -11.50 41.80 28.29
CA VAL A 25 -11.82 41.78 26.85
C VAL A 25 -10.80 40.88 26.20
N VAL A 26 -11.26 39.78 25.60
CA VAL A 26 -10.40 38.94 24.77
C VAL A 26 -10.09 39.73 23.48
N ILE A 27 -8.83 40.10 23.30
CA ILE A 27 -8.34 40.66 22.04
C ILE A 27 -7.83 39.48 21.22
N SER A 28 -8.68 38.89 20.38
CA SER A 28 -8.25 37.88 19.42
C SER A 28 -7.37 38.53 18.35
N GLY A 29 -6.04 38.43 18.51
CA GLY A 29 -5.05 39.07 17.63
C GLY A 29 -4.94 38.48 16.22
N CYS A 30 -5.50 37.29 15.99
CA CYS A 30 -5.64 36.69 14.66
C CYS A 30 -6.66 35.55 14.68
N GLY A 31 -7.50 35.50 13.65
CA GLY A 31 -8.61 34.56 13.53
C GLY A 31 -9.30 34.70 12.17
N GLY A 32 -10.14 33.74 11.83
CA GLY A 32 -10.90 33.73 10.58
C GLY A 32 -12.29 33.15 10.79
N GLY A 33 -13.12 33.22 9.76
CA GLY A 33 -14.41 32.55 9.80
C GLY A 33 -14.90 32.17 8.41
N SER A 34 -15.78 31.16 8.38
CA SER A 34 -16.47 30.73 7.17
C SER A 34 -17.97 30.72 7.45
N VAL A 35 -18.75 31.28 6.53
CA VAL A 35 -20.21 31.25 6.58
C VAL A 35 -20.68 30.09 5.71
N VAL A 36 -21.48 29.20 6.29
CA VAL A 36 -22.22 28.18 5.54
C VAL A 36 -23.65 28.69 5.37
N PRO A 37 -24.03 29.15 4.16
CA PRO A 37 -25.35 29.72 3.92
C PRO A 37 -26.47 28.76 4.36
N GLY A 38 -27.39 29.23 5.19
CA GLY A 38 -28.52 28.46 5.70
C GLY A 38 -28.24 27.54 6.89
N VAL A 39 -26.99 27.47 7.39
CA VAL A 39 -26.61 26.58 8.51
C VAL A 39 -25.97 27.36 9.68
N GLY A 40 -25.10 28.33 9.40
CA GLY A 40 -24.45 29.15 10.43
C GLY A 40 -23.07 29.64 10.01
N SER A 41 -22.30 30.19 10.95
CA SER A 41 -20.90 30.57 10.75
C SER A 41 -19.98 29.85 11.73
N VAL A 42 -18.77 29.53 11.28
CA VAL A 42 -17.69 29.03 12.13
C VAL A 42 -16.66 30.14 12.25
N GLN A 43 -16.29 30.51 13.46
CA GLN A 43 -15.21 31.46 13.74
C GLN A 43 -14.13 30.79 14.59
N PHE A 44 -12.88 31.12 14.34
CA PHE A 44 -11.74 30.59 15.09
C PHE A 44 -10.74 31.70 15.42
N THR A 45 -10.05 31.56 16.54
CA THR A 45 -8.90 32.38 16.94
C THR A 45 -7.66 31.48 16.96
N VAL A 46 -6.51 31.98 16.48
CA VAL A 46 -5.23 31.27 16.61
C VAL A 46 -4.67 31.57 18.00
N GLY A 47 -4.48 30.54 18.82
CA GLY A 47 -3.84 30.69 20.15
C GLY A 47 -4.52 29.94 21.29
N GLU A 48 -5.74 29.44 21.11
CA GLU A 48 -6.39 28.55 22.07
C GLU A 48 -6.88 27.29 21.34
N PRO A 49 -6.27 26.11 21.58
CA PRO A 49 -6.74 24.88 20.98
C PRO A 49 -8.10 24.51 21.59
N ALA A 50 -9.15 24.50 20.78
CA ALA A 50 -10.41 23.86 21.16
C ALA A 50 -10.17 22.34 21.24
N ILE A 51 -10.00 21.82 22.46
CA ILE A 51 -9.69 20.40 22.70
C ILE A 51 -10.92 19.50 22.90
N THR A 52 -12.11 20.03 22.63
CA THR A 52 -13.37 19.34 22.87
C THR A 52 -14.25 19.42 21.64
N SER A 53 -14.90 18.31 21.30
CA SER A 53 -15.98 18.34 20.30
C SER A 53 -17.19 19.10 20.86
N ALA A 54 -17.68 20.07 20.11
CA ALA A 54 -18.92 20.79 20.41
C ALA A 54 -20.04 20.27 19.51
N THR A 55 -21.19 19.95 20.09
CA THR A 55 -22.36 19.49 19.33
C THR A 55 -23.57 20.36 19.66
N ASN A 56 -24.34 20.74 18.64
CA ASN A 56 -25.64 21.39 18.78
C ASN A 56 -26.63 20.78 17.77
N GLY A 57 -27.52 19.91 18.25
CA GLY A 57 -28.45 19.17 17.40
C GLY A 57 -27.71 18.29 16.39
N THR A 58 -27.96 18.49 15.10
CA THR A 58 -27.31 17.75 14.00
C THR A 58 -25.90 18.29 13.66
N ASN A 59 -25.49 19.43 14.23
CA ASN A 59 -24.21 20.07 13.93
C ASN A 59 -23.15 19.64 14.95
N MET A 60 -22.02 19.13 14.48
CA MET A 60 -20.88 18.73 15.31
C MET A 60 -19.60 19.39 14.81
N LEU A 61 -18.88 20.06 15.72
CA LEU A 61 -17.55 20.63 15.52
C LEU A 61 -16.56 19.80 16.34
N THR A 62 -15.80 18.92 15.69
CA THR A 62 -14.85 18.02 16.34
C THR A 62 -13.46 18.66 16.44
N GLN A 63 -12.72 18.39 17.52
CA GLN A 63 -11.30 18.77 17.61
C GLN A 63 -10.49 18.12 16.48
N GLY A 64 -9.63 18.89 15.81
CA GLY A 64 -8.56 18.34 14.99
C GLY A 64 -7.84 19.36 14.11
N PHE A 65 -6.62 19.03 13.69
CA PHE A 65 -6.06 19.61 12.48
C PHE A 65 -6.88 19.05 11.31
N HIS A 66 -7.78 19.84 10.73
CA HIS A 66 -8.32 19.52 9.41
C HIS A 66 -7.15 19.64 8.42
N GLN A 67 -6.36 18.57 8.25
CA GLN A 67 -5.40 18.49 7.16
C GLN A 67 -6.23 18.44 5.86
N GLY A 68 -6.33 19.58 5.18
CA GLY A 68 -6.90 19.68 3.83
C GLY A 68 -6.06 18.97 2.76
N ALA A 69 -4.99 18.29 3.14
CA ALA A 69 -4.20 17.47 2.25
C ALA A 69 -4.68 16.03 2.33
N PHE A 70 -5.10 15.47 1.20
CA PHE A 70 -5.25 14.03 1.07
C PHE A 70 -3.89 13.38 1.37
N VAL A 71 -3.76 12.75 2.54
CA VAL A 71 -2.58 11.92 2.88
C VAL A 71 -2.75 10.56 2.24
N ARG A 72 -2.86 10.56 0.91
CA ARG A 72 -2.82 9.35 0.12
C ARG A 72 -2.14 9.60 -1.22
N VAL A 73 -1.46 8.58 -1.68
CA VAL A 73 -0.96 8.47 -3.04
C VAL A 73 -1.57 7.25 -3.71
N ARG A 74 -1.83 7.35 -5.02
CA ARG A 74 -2.51 6.30 -5.78
C ARG A 74 -1.68 5.88 -6.99
N LEU A 75 -1.68 4.60 -7.32
CA LEU A 75 -0.90 4.05 -8.43
C LEU A 75 -1.74 3.09 -9.27
N ASN A 76 -1.58 3.21 -10.59
CA ASN A 76 -1.98 2.18 -11.55
C ASN A 76 -0.72 1.40 -11.92
N ILE A 77 -0.50 0.28 -11.24
CA ILE A 77 0.72 -0.52 -11.41
C ILE A 77 0.41 -1.66 -12.38
N LYS A 78 1.31 -1.92 -13.32
CA LYS A 78 1.24 -3.09 -14.20
C LYS A 78 2.50 -3.92 -14.04
N ALA A 79 2.36 -5.20 -13.76
CA ALA A 79 3.45 -6.17 -13.64
C ALA A 79 3.05 -7.53 -14.22
N PHE A 80 4.03 -8.37 -14.52
CA PHE A 80 3.77 -9.76 -14.92
C PHE A 80 4.52 -10.73 -14.03
N LEU A 81 3.91 -11.87 -13.76
CA LEU A 81 4.51 -13.00 -13.07
C LEU A 81 4.92 -14.03 -14.12
N GLN A 82 6.16 -14.50 -14.07
CA GLN A 82 6.65 -15.48 -15.02
C GLN A 82 5.93 -16.84 -14.88
N GLY A 83 5.59 -17.26 -13.66
CA GLY A 83 4.91 -18.54 -13.41
C GLY A 83 3.71 -18.78 -14.33
N PRO A 84 2.68 -17.92 -14.26
CA PRO A 84 1.47 -18.05 -15.08
C PRO A 84 1.62 -17.45 -16.48
N TRP A 85 2.80 -16.94 -16.86
CA TRP A 85 3.00 -16.24 -18.13
C TRP A 85 2.80 -17.13 -19.35
N THR A 86 2.12 -16.59 -20.35
CA THR A 86 1.90 -17.19 -21.66
C THR A 86 2.10 -16.15 -22.75
N VAL A 87 2.33 -16.59 -23.99
CA VAL A 87 2.33 -15.70 -25.17
C VAL A 87 0.92 -15.40 -25.70
N SER A 88 -0.12 -15.75 -24.93
CA SER A 88 -1.52 -15.55 -25.30
C SER A 88 -2.05 -14.20 -24.83
N THR A 89 -3.27 -13.84 -25.24
CA THR A 89 -3.98 -12.67 -24.71
C THR A 89 -5.26 -13.15 -24.01
N PRO A 90 -5.42 -12.93 -22.69
CA PRO A 90 -4.53 -12.19 -21.79
C PRO A 90 -3.25 -12.96 -21.41
N PRO A 91 -2.16 -12.23 -21.07
CA PRO A 91 -0.81 -12.77 -20.95
C PRO A 91 -0.57 -13.76 -19.79
N MET A 92 -1.35 -13.72 -18.72
CA MET A 92 -1.20 -14.68 -17.61
C MET A 92 -2.39 -15.63 -17.54
N THR A 93 -2.15 -16.87 -17.10
CA THR A 93 -3.21 -17.81 -16.72
C THR A 93 -3.75 -17.50 -15.32
N ASP A 94 -4.97 -17.96 -15.03
CA ASP A 94 -5.65 -17.83 -13.74
C ASP A 94 -5.95 -19.20 -13.12
N GLY A 95 -4.99 -20.12 -13.17
CA GLY A 95 -5.15 -21.50 -12.68
C GLY A 95 -5.58 -21.56 -11.22
N LEU A 96 -4.93 -20.79 -10.34
CA LEU A 96 -5.32 -20.68 -8.92
C LEU A 96 -6.77 -20.23 -8.73
N ARG A 97 -7.24 -19.24 -9.50
CA ARG A 97 -8.61 -18.72 -9.41
C ARG A 97 -9.63 -19.75 -9.92
N THR A 98 -9.35 -20.36 -11.06
CA THR A 98 -10.23 -21.38 -11.66
C THR A 98 -10.32 -22.64 -10.78
N GLY A 99 -9.25 -22.98 -10.06
CA GLY A 99 -9.23 -24.02 -9.04
C GLY A 99 -9.84 -23.64 -7.68
N GLY A 100 -10.19 -22.37 -7.48
CA GLY A 100 -10.75 -21.88 -6.21
C GLY A 100 -9.74 -21.80 -5.05
N TRP A 101 -8.45 -21.71 -5.37
CA TRP A 101 -7.37 -21.78 -4.39
C TRP A 101 -6.91 -20.41 -3.86
N ILE A 102 -7.25 -19.31 -4.52
CA ILE A 102 -6.86 -17.97 -4.02
C ILE A 102 -7.52 -17.72 -2.66
N PRO A 103 -6.74 -17.46 -1.59
CA PRO A 103 -7.28 -17.27 -0.26
C PRO A 103 -8.07 -15.95 -0.18
N ALA A 104 -9.15 -15.96 0.60
CA ALA A 104 -9.97 -14.78 0.83
C ALA A 104 -9.26 -13.71 1.67
N ALA A 105 -8.30 -14.09 2.51
CA ALA A 105 -7.39 -13.18 3.19
C ALA A 105 -6.01 -13.21 2.52
N GLU A 106 -5.34 -12.07 2.46
CA GLU A 106 -3.98 -11.99 1.92
C GLU A 106 -3.02 -12.90 2.70
N PRO A 107 -2.12 -13.62 2.01
CA PRO A 107 -1.24 -14.61 2.66
C PRO A 107 -0.04 -13.99 3.37
N TYR A 108 0.33 -12.75 3.05
CA TYR A 108 1.61 -12.17 3.45
C TYR A 108 1.71 -11.91 4.95
N THR A 109 0.61 -11.56 5.63
CA THR A 109 0.63 -11.48 7.11
C THR A 109 0.94 -12.84 7.73
N ALA A 110 0.36 -13.93 7.23
CA ALA A 110 0.64 -15.28 7.71
C ALA A 110 2.07 -15.74 7.37
N LEU A 111 2.61 -15.26 6.23
CA LEU A 111 4.00 -15.47 5.83
C LEU A 111 5.00 -14.58 6.59
N GLY A 112 4.53 -13.69 7.48
CA GLY A 112 5.39 -12.87 8.34
C GLY A 112 5.87 -11.56 7.71
N TYR A 113 5.30 -11.15 6.58
CA TYR A 113 5.64 -9.86 5.96
C TYR A 113 5.14 -8.70 6.82
N PRO A 114 5.95 -7.65 7.06
CA PRO A 114 5.58 -6.56 7.94
C PRO A 114 4.45 -5.70 7.34
N ALA A 115 3.59 -5.16 8.20
CA ALA A 115 2.70 -4.06 7.85
C ALA A 115 3.36 -2.74 8.27
N VAL A 116 3.69 -1.88 7.31
CA VAL A 116 4.36 -0.60 7.54
C VAL A 116 3.41 0.51 7.10
N ALA A 117 2.99 1.40 8.01
CA ALA A 117 2.11 2.55 7.70
C ALA A 117 0.91 2.22 6.79
N GLY A 118 0.40 1.01 6.90
CA GLY A 118 -0.68 0.40 6.12
C GLY A 118 -1.25 -0.77 6.92
N ALA A 119 -2.43 -1.23 6.54
CA ALA A 119 -3.02 -2.40 7.18
C ALA A 119 -2.27 -3.68 6.74
N GLY A 120 -2.47 -4.75 7.52
CA GLY A 120 -2.29 -6.12 7.07
C GLY A 120 -3.61 -6.87 7.29
N GLY A 121 -3.74 -8.05 6.71
CA GLY A 121 -4.96 -8.85 6.81
C GLY A 121 -6.08 -8.40 5.87
N GLU A 122 -5.74 -7.72 4.76
CA GLU A 122 -6.68 -7.39 3.71
C GLU A 122 -7.44 -8.64 3.21
N THR A 123 -8.73 -8.47 2.95
CA THR A 123 -9.59 -9.54 2.44
C THR A 123 -10.20 -9.19 1.09
N VAL A 124 -10.37 -10.19 0.24
CA VAL A 124 -11.07 -10.09 -1.06
C VAL A 124 -12.45 -10.72 -0.98
N ALA A 125 -13.45 -10.05 -1.56
CA ALA A 125 -14.80 -10.58 -1.64
C ALA A 125 -14.90 -11.70 -2.69
N PRO A 126 -15.70 -12.76 -2.48
CA PRO A 126 -15.86 -13.85 -3.45
C PRO A 126 -16.30 -13.38 -4.86
N ALA A 127 -17.09 -12.30 -4.94
CA ALA A 127 -17.52 -11.73 -6.21
C ALA A 127 -16.35 -11.23 -7.08
N VAL A 128 -15.25 -10.77 -6.47
CA VAL A 128 -14.04 -10.35 -7.19
C VAL A 128 -13.33 -11.56 -7.80
N LEU A 129 -13.27 -12.69 -7.07
CA LEU A 129 -12.67 -13.94 -7.56
C LEU A 129 -13.55 -14.65 -8.62
N ALA A 130 -14.82 -14.28 -8.73
CA ALA A 130 -15.71 -14.79 -9.77
C ALA A 130 -15.50 -14.10 -11.14
N VAL A 131 -14.78 -12.97 -11.18
CA VAL A 131 -14.48 -12.25 -12.44
C VAL A 131 -13.59 -13.10 -13.35
N THR A 132 -13.90 -13.12 -14.65
CA THR A 132 -13.18 -13.85 -15.70
C THR A 132 -12.62 -12.91 -16.77
N GLY A 133 -11.79 -13.43 -17.69
CA GLY A 133 -11.22 -12.64 -18.78
C GLY A 133 -9.97 -11.86 -18.36
N ALA A 134 -9.70 -10.73 -19.00
CA ALA A 134 -8.50 -9.91 -18.74
C ALA A 134 -8.36 -9.50 -17.26
N ASN A 135 -9.48 -9.21 -16.60
CA ASN A 135 -9.52 -8.72 -15.22
C ASN A 135 -9.62 -9.84 -14.18
N ALA A 136 -9.53 -11.11 -14.60
CA ALA A 136 -9.56 -12.22 -13.66
C ALA A 136 -8.33 -12.15 -12.74
N ILE A 137 -8.53 -12.38 -11.44
CA ILE A 137 -7.44 -12.36 -10.47
C ILE A 137 -6.54 -13.57 -10.70
N VAL A 138 -5.23 -13.34 -10.76
CA VAL A 138 -4.18 -14.37 -10.82
C VAL A 138 -3.72 -14.71 -9.41
N ASP A 139 -3.40 -13.70 -8.61
CA ASP A 139 -2.92 -13.89 -7.23
C ASP A 139 -2.94 -12.61 -6.38
N TRP A 140 -2.49 -12.72 -5.14
CA TRP A 140 -2.09 -11.62 -4.27
C TRP A 140 -0.66 -11.17 -4.57
N VAL A 141 -0.38 -9.88 -4.37
CA VAL A 141 0.96 -9.28 -4.40
C VAL A 141 1.20 -8.41 -3.17
N TYR A 142 2.45 -8.31 -2.76
CA TYR A 142 2.87 -7.43 -1.68
C TYR A 142 3.67 -6.25 -2.25
N LEU A 143 3.24 -5.04 -1.88
CA LEU A 143 3.78 -3.80 -2.41
C LEU A 143 4.42 -3.00 -1.30
N GLN A 144 5.54 -2.34 -1.61
CA GLN A 144 6.19 -1.40 -0.69
C GLN A 144 6.49 -0.08 -1.36
N LEU A 145 6.29 1.00 -0.61
CA LEU A 145 6.92 2.29 -0.88
C LEU A 145 8.16 2.43 -0.01
N ARG A 146 9.25 2.89 -0.60
CA ARG A 146 10.51 3.20 0.08
C ARG A 146 10.87 4.68 -0.06
N ASP A 147 11.62 5.20 0.91
CA ASP A 147 11.97 6.62 1.01
C ASP A 147 12.72 7.12 -0.25
N LYS A 148 12.42 8.34 -0.69
CA LYS A 148 13.02 8.94 -1.90
C LYS A 148 14.54 9.05 -1.89
N ASN A 149 15.13 9.20 -0.72
CA ASN A 149 16.58 9.37 -0.57
C ASN A 149 17.28 8.06 -0.25
N THR A 150 16.55 7.02 0.15
CA THR A 150 17.13 5.76 0.59
C THR A 150 16.21 4.60 0.26
N ASN A 151 16.65 3.78 -0.69
CA ASN A 151 15.88 2.64 -1.19
C ASN A 151 15.82 1.45 -0.23
N THR A 152 16.52 1.46 0.92
CA THR A 152 16.42 0.42 1.96
C THR A 152 15.30 0.70 2.97
N LEU A 153 14.91 1.96 3.18
CA LEU A 153 13.91 2.34 4.18
C LEU A 153 12.51 2.18 3.61
N VAL A 154 11.79 1.16 4.07
CA VAL A 154 10.36 0.97 3.77
C VAL A 154 9.54 1.95 4.59
N VAL A 155 8.69 2.73 3.93
CA VAL A 155 7.86 3.79 4.55
C VAL A 155 6.37 3.49 4.48
N ALA A 156 5.94 2.58 3.60
CA ALA A 156 4.60 2.02 3.58
C ALA A 156 4.56 0.64 2.91
N SER A 157 3.60 -0.21 3.29
CA SER A 157 3.28 -1.45 2.60
C SER A 157 1.78 -1.64 2.39
N CYS A 158 1.41 -2.44 1.39
CA CYS A 158 0.02 -2.73 1.01
C CYS A 158 -0.05 -4.09 0.32
N ARG A 159 -1.15 -4.82 0.50
CA ARG A 159 -1.44 -6.03 -0.27
C ARG A 159 -2.51 -5.75 -1.31
N ALA A 160 -2.27 -6.23 -2.51
CA ALA A 160 -3.09 -5.97 -3.67
C ALA A 160 -3.30 -7.25 -4.48
N LEU A 161 -4.16 -7.18 -5.49
CA LEU A 161 -4.46 -8.29 -6.37
C LEU A 161 -3.85 -8.03 -7.74
N ILE A 162 -3.26 -9.04 -8.37
CA ILE A 162 -2.76 -8.96 -9.74
C ILE A 162 -3.70 -9.68 -10.70
N GLN A 163 -4.03 -9.05 -11.82
CA GLN A 163 -4.97 -9.55 -12.83
C GLN A 163 -4.27 -10.19 -14.03
N ARG A 164 -4.98 -10.98 -14.83
CA ARG A 164 -4.42 -11.71 -15.99
C ARG A 164 -3.76 -10.83 -17.03
N ASP A 165 -4.22 -9.59 -17.15
CA ASP A 165 -3.64 -8.60 -18.05
C ASP A 165 -2.48 -7.80 -17.45
N GLY A 166 -2.12 -8.09 -16.20
CA GLY A 166 -1.00 -7.51 -15.45
C GLY A 166 -1.36 -6.32 -14.57
N ASP A 167 -2.59 -5.83 -14.59
CA ASP A 167 -2.99 -4.74 -13.71
C ASP A 167 -2.97 -5.20 -12.25
N ILE A 168 -2.37 -4.38 -11.38
CA ILE A 168 -2.41 -4.56 -9.93
C ILE A 168 -3.43 -3.58 -9.36
N VAL A 169 -4.44 -4.15 -8.70
CA VAL A 169 -5.63 -3.44 -8.22
C VAL A 169 -5.84 -3.66 -6.73
N ALA A 170 -6.60 -2.78 -6.10
CA ALA A 170 -7.05 -2.96 -4.72
C ALA A 170 -7.97 -4.18 -4.58
N THR A 171 -8.37 -4.48 -3.33
CA THR A 171 -9.18 -5.67 -3.00
C THR A 171 -10.60 -5.68 -3.57
N ASP A 172 -11.07 -4.56 -4.14
CA ASP A 172 -12.32 -4.48 -4.89
C ASP A 172 -12.19 -4.98 -6.34
N GLY A 173 -10.97 -5.31 -6.79
CA GLY A 173 -10.69 -5.82 -8.12
C GLY A 173 -10.71 -4.77 -9.23
N VAL A 174 -10.82 -3.48 -8.91
CA VAL A 174 -10.94 -2.41 -9.94
C VAL A 174 -10.16 -1.16 -9.57
N SER A 175 -10.14 -0.77 -8.30
CA SER A 175 -9.55 0.50 -7.88
C SER A 175 -8.02 0.49 -7.98
N PRO A 176 -7.40 1.64 -8.30
CA PRO A 176 -5.97 1.85 -8.15
C PRO A 176 -5.49 1.56 -6.73
N VAL A 177 -4.28 1.01 -6.60
CA VAL A 177 -3.62 0.80 -5.31
C VAL A 177 -3.43 2.15 -4.61
N THR A 178 -3.71 2.19 -3.31
CA THR A 178 -3.66 3.40 -2.51
C THR A 178 -2.76 3.20 -1.30
N PHE A 179 -1.81 4.11 -1.07
CA PHE A 179 -1.02 4.19 0.14
C PHE A 179 -1.38 5.46 0.91
N TYR A 180 -1.52 5.37 2.24
CA TYR A 180 -1.82 6.52 3.09
C TYR A 180 -0.56 7.34 3.44
N ARG A 181 0.09 7.87 2.40
CA ARG A 181 1.31 8.69 2.47
C ARG A 181 1.11 10.04 1.79
N PRO A 182 1.84 11.09 2.20
CA PRO A 182 1.80 12.37 1.51
C PRO A 182 2.34 12.23 0.08
N SER A 183 1.88 13.11 -0.81
CA SER A 183 2.45 13.22 -2.16
C SER A 183 3.92 13.60 -2.07
N ASP A 184 4.79 12.75 -2.60
CA ASP A 184 6.25 12.89 -2.63
C ASP A 184 6.80 11.88 -3.65
N ASN A 185 8.12 11.85 -3.81
CA ASN A 185 8.79 10.79 -4.53
C ASN A 185 8.92 9.53 -3.66
N TYR A 186 8.79 8.35 -4.25
CA TYR A 186 8.99 7.06 -3.57
C TYR A 186 9.58 6.04 -4.52
N PHE A 187 10.44 5.14 -4.04
CA PHE A 187 10.69 3.92 -4.79
C PHE A 187 9.55 2.93 -4.58
N LEU A 188 9.19 2.20 -5.63
CA LEU A 188 8.16 1.17 -5.57
C LEU A 188 8.80 -0.20 -5.66
N SER A 189 8.43 -1.10 -4.75
CA SER A 189 8.76 -2.52 -4.83
C SER A 189 7.50 -3.35 -5.03
N VAL A 190 7.60 -4.35 -5.90
CA VAL A 190 6.58 -5.37 -6.16
C VAL A 190 7.16 -6.72 -5.81
N GLN A 191 6.50 -7.44 -4.90
CA GLN A 191 6.94 -8.72 -4.35
C GLN A 191 5.83 -9.75 -4.49
N HIS A 192 6.22 -11.01 -4.66
CA HIS A 192 5.31 -12.14 -4.77
C HIS A 192 5.83 -13.31 -3.93
N ARG A 193 4.95 -14.17 -3.39
CA ARG A 193 5.33 -15.23 -2.44
C ARG A 193 6.35 -16.26 -2.93
N ASN A 194 6.59 -16.31 -4.25
CA ASN A 194 7.48 -17.27 -4.88
C ASN A 194 8.16 -16.73 -6.16
N HIS A 195 8.23 -15.41 -6.29
CA HIS A 195 8.98 -14.76 -7.37
C HIS A 195 9.91 -13.71 -6.77
N LEU A 196 11.08 -13.53 -7.38
CA LEU A 196 12.03 -12.51 -6.96
C LEU A 196 11.43 -11.12 -7.07
N SER A 197 11.61 -10.33 -6.02
CA SER A 197 11.10 -8.97 -5.92
C SER A 197 11.75 -8.04 -6.95
N ILE A 198 10.97 -7.05 -7.40
CA ILE A 198 11.43 -5.94 -8.24
C ILE A 198 11.38 -4.65 -7.45
N LEU A 199 12.37 -3.79 -7.63
CA LEU A 199 12.41 -2.41 -7.16
C LEU A 199 12.66 -1.45 -8.32
N THR A 200 12.01 -0.30 -8.33
CA THR A 200 12.30 0.75 -9.30
C THR A 200 13.70 1.32 -9.09
N LEU A 201 14.42 1.60 -10.19
CA LEU A 201 15.77 2.19 -10.10
C LEU A 201 15.73 3.62 -9.57
N ASN A 202 14.70 4.37 -9.98
CA ASN A 202 14.49 5.76 -9.61
C ASN A 202 13.22 5.88 -8.76
N SER A 203 13.17 6.89 -7.91
CA SER A 203 11.95 7.27 -7.20
C SER A 203 10.94 7.88 -8.17
N ILE A 204 9.66 7.59 -7.96
CA ILE A 204 8.55 8.07 -8.78
C ILE A 204 7.76 9.10 -7.99
N ALA A 205 7.45 10.24 -8.61
CA ALA A 205 6.58 11.26 -8.01
C ALA A 205 5.15 10.73 -7.91
N LEU A 206 4.68 10.49 -6.69
CA LEU A 206 3.34 9.98 -6.44
C LEU A 206 2.43 11.09 -5.90
N THR A 207 1.18 11.08 -6.35
CA THR A 207 0.17 12.07 -5.96
C THR A 207 -1.17 11.40 -5.61
N ASN A 208 -2.15 12.19 -5.16
CA ASN A 208 -3.51 11.72 -4.95
C ASN A 208 -4.23 11.30 -6.26
N THR A 209 -3.73 11.76 -7.41
CA THR A 209 -4.17 11.27 -8.73
C THR A 209 -3.40 9.99 -9.06
N PRO A 210 -4.06 8.91 -9.54
CA PRO A 210 -3.39 7.68 -9.91
C PRO A 210 -2.24 7.90 -10.90
N VAL A 211 -1.03 7.52 -10.50
CA VAL A 211 0.18 7.57 -11.32
C VAL A 211 0.40 6.20 -11.96
N SER A 212 0.58 6.16 -13.28
CA SER A 212 0.83 4.91 -14.00
C SER A 212 2.28 4.46 -13.86
N VAL A 213 2.49 3.22 -13.42
CA VAL A 213 3.81 2.58 -13.33
C VAL A 213 3.75 1.24 -14.04
N ASN A 214 4.31 1.18 -15.24
CA ASN A 214 4.28 -0.03 -16.05
C ASN A 214 5.66 -0.73 -16.03
N LEU A 215 5.74 -1.86 -15.33
CA LEU A 215 6.95 -2.66 -15.22
C LEU A 215 7.05 -3.74 -16.31
N THR A 216 6.08 -3.85 -17.22
CA THR A 216 5.97 -4.99 -18.13
C THR A 216 6.66 -4.81 -19.48
N ASN A 217 7.08 -3.59 -19.83
CA ASN A 217 7.63 -3.25 -21.15
C ASN A 217 9.03 -2.62 -21.09
N GLY A 218 9.54 -2.33 -19.89
CA GLY A 218 10.87 -1.73 -19.69
C GLY A 218 10.94 -0.22 -19.78
N THR A 219 9.81 0.48 -19.85
CA THR A 219 9.82 1.95 -19.79
C THR A 219 10.23 2.45 -18.41
N VAL A 220 9.95 1.68 -17.36
CA VAL A 220 10.40 1.93 -15.99
C VAL A 220 11.68 1.15 -15.73
N ALA A 221 12.78 1.86 -15.47
CA ALA A 221 14.04 1.24 -15.08
C ALA A 221 13.94 0.58 -13.70
N THR A 222 14.54 -0.60 -13.56
CA THR A 222 14.56 -1.39 -12.32
C THR A 222 15.96 -1.41 -11.70
N TYR A 223 16.02 -1.49 -10.38
CA TYR A 223 17.26 -1.48 -9.62
C TYR A 223 18.09 -2.75 -9.92
N GLY A 224 19.42 -2.60 -9.95
CA GLY A 224 20.36 -3.71 -10.19
C GLY A 224 20.42 -4.18 -11.64
N THR A 225 20.91 -5.41 -11.84
CA THR A 225 21.15 -6.00 -13.16
C THR A 225 20.28 -7.23 -13.37
N ASN A 226 19.65 -7.36 -14.54
CA ASN A 226 18.75 -8.48 -14.85
C ASN A 226 17.65 -8.69 -13.79
N ALA A 227 17.12 -7.61 -13.23
CA ALA A 227 16.07 -7.63 -12.20
C ALA A 227 14.76 -8.29 -12.65
N GLN A 228 14.56 -8.45 -13.97
CA GLN A 228 13.33 -8.97 -14.56
C GLN A 228 13.64 -10.07 -15.58
N ARG A 229 12.75 -11.07 -15.66
CA ARG A 229 12.72 -12.05 -16.74
C ARG A 229 12.26 -11.34 -18.00
N ILE A 230 12.97 -11.50 -19.10
CA ILE A 230 12.59 -10.95 -20.41
C ILE A 230 12.09 -12.09 -21.31
N SER A 231 10.94 -11.91 -21.95
CA SER A 231 10.44 -12.76 -23.04
C SER A 231 9.83 -11.89 -24.13
N GLY A 232 10.52 -11.77 -25.26
CA GLY A 232 10.17 -10.80 -26.29
C GLY A 232 10.20 -9.37 -25.73
N ALA A 233 9.11 -8.63 -25.89
CA ALA A 233 8.94 -7.29 -25.32
C ALA A 233 8.47 -7.29 -23.86
N ALA A 234 8.04 -8.44 -23.33
CA ALA A 234 7.49 -8.54 -22.00
C ALA A 234 8.59 -8.69 -20.93
N ARG A 235 8.34 -8.06 -19.78
CA ARG A 235 9.15 -8.13 -18.58
C ARG A 235 8.32 -8.61 -17.40
N MET A 236 8.90 -9.49 -16.61
CA MET A 236 8.20 -10.22 -15.54
C MET A 236 9.09 -10.36 -14.31
N LEU A 237 8.47 -10.59 -13.15
CA LEU A 237 9.17 -11.09 -11.97
C LEU A 237 9.70 -12.50 -12.27
N TRP A 238 10.89 -12.82 -11.80
CA TRP A 238 11.48 -14.15 -11.96
C TRP A 238 10.80 -15.14 -11.02
N ALA A 239 10.20 -16.21 -11.55
CA ALA A 239 9.58 -17.24 -10.72
C ALA A 239 10.60 -18.17 -10.07
N GLY A 240 10.26 -18.82 -8.96
CA GLY A 240 11.00 -19.97 -8.44
C GLY A 240 11.75 -19.76 -7.13
N ASP A 241 11.53 -18.65 -6.44
CA ASP A 241 11.99 -18.46 -5.06
C ASP A 241 10.97 -19.07 -4.08
N VAL A 242 10.93 -20.41 -4.04
CA VAL A 242 9.94 -21.16 -3.25
C VAL A 242 10.17 -20.99 -1.75
N THR A 243 11.40 -20.66 -1.36
CA THR A 243 11.80 -20.51 0.04
C THR A 243 11.71 -19.08 0.57
N ASP A 244 11.27 -18.12 -0.26
CA ASP A 244 11.07 -16.72 0.09
C ASP A 244 12.33 -16.08 0.70
N ASN A 245 13.49 -16.40 0.12
CA ASN A 245 14.79 -15.92 0.60
C ASN A 245 15.47 -14.94 -0.36
N GLU A 246 14.74 -14.50 -1.39
CA GLU A 246 15.18 -13.63 -2.48
C GLU A 246 16.34 -14.20 -3.31
N VAL A 247 16.53 -15.52 -3.31
CA VAL A 247 17.57 -16.21 -4.09
C VAL A 247 17.06 -17.54 -4.65
N ILE A 248 16.88 -17.59 -5.97
CA ILE A 248 16.58 -18.82 -6.69
C ILE A 248 17.82 -19.72 -6.73
N LYS A 249 17.69 -20.94 -6.21
CA LYS A 249 18.69 -22.01 -6.21
C LYS A 249 18.08 -23.34 -6.60
N TYR A 250 18.72 -24.05 -7.53
CA TYR A 250 18.28 -25.39 -7.94
C TYR A 250 18.97 -26.54 -7.19
N ALA A 251 20.24 -26.38 -6.83
CA ALA A 251 21.02 -27.38 -6.10
C ALA A 251 21.79 -26.75 -4.92
N GLY A 252 22.29 -27.61 -4.02
CA GLY A 252 22.97 -27.20 -2.79
C GLY A 252 22.03 -27.13 -1.59
N SER A 253 22.56 -26.70 -0.45
CA SER A 253 21.76 -26.52 0.77
C SER A 253 20.75 -25.38 0.59
N ALA A 254 19.54 -25.54 1.14
CA ALA A 254 18.43 -24.60 1.02
C ALA A 254 18.13 -24.22 -0.44
N ASN A 255 18.02 -25.22 -1.32
CA ASN A 255 17.54 -25.02 -2.68
C ASN A 255 15.99 -24.98 -2.73
N ASP A 256 15.44 -24.37 -3.77
CA ASP A 256 13.99 -24.19 -3.97
C ASP A 256 13.31 -25.45 -4.54
N ARG A 257 14.10 -26.41 -5.03
CA ARG A 257 13.63 -27.65 -5.66
C ARG A 257 13.15 -28.68 -4.62
N ASP A 258 13.89 -28.85 -3.52
CA ASP A 258 13.62 -29.89 -2.53
C ASP A 258 12.29 -29.69 -1.77
N PRO A 259 11.86 -28.45 -1.44
CA PRO A 259 10.52 -28.21 -0.91
C PRO A 259 9.39 -28.70 -1.83
N ILE A 260 9.56 -28.62 -3.16
CA ILE A 260 8.58 -29.14 -4.13
C ILE A 260 8.45 -30.66 -3.99
N LEU A 261 9.58 -31.38 -3.97
CA LEU A 261 9.57 -32.84 -3.81
C LEU A 261 8.96 -33.25 -2.48
N THR A 262 9.32 -32.54 -1.41
CA THR A 262 8.83 -32.81 -0.06
C THR A 262 7.32 -32.66 0.02
N LEU A 263 6.77 -31.59 -0.57
CA LEU A 263 5.34 -31.30 -0.55
C LEU A 263 4.50 -32.38 -1.27
N ILE A 264 4.99 -32.96 -2.37
CA ILE A 264 4.29 -34.04 -3.09
C ILE A 264 4.46 -35.43 -2.46
N GLY A 265 5.07 -35.52 -1.27
CA GLY A 265 5.25 -36.77 -0.52
C GLY A 265 6.67 -37.36 -0.55
N GLY A 266 7.65 -36.67 -1.16
CA GLY A 266 9.08 -36.93 -1.03
C GLY A 266 9.66 -38.10 -1.82
N SER A 267 8.88 -39.15 -2.07
CA SER A 267 9.38 -40.44 -2.59
C SER A 267 8.95 -40.78 -4.01
N VAL A 268 7.78 -40.30 -4.45
CA VAL A 268 7.24 -40.57 -5.79
C VAL A 268 7.25 -39.27 -6.60
N PRO A 269 8.25 -39.02 -7.47
CA PRO A 269 8.41 -37.74 -8.18
C PRO A 269 7.26 -37.38 -9.13
N THR A 270 6.42 -38.35 -9.48
CA THR A 270 5.23 -38.17 -10.33
C THR A 270 3.95 -37.90 -9.54
N ALA A 271 4.01 -37.94 -8.20
CA ALA A 271 2.90 -37.49 -7.37
C ALA A 271 2.69 -35.99 -7.54
N THR A 272 1.46 -35.55 -7.31
CA THR A 272 1.07 -34.14 -7.41
C THR A 272 0.24 -33.78 -6.19
N THR A 273 0.29 -32.51 -5.79
CA THR A 273 -0.66 -31.96 -4.81
C THR A 273 -1.35 -30.74 -5.39
N THR A 274 -2.58 -30.47 -4.97
CA THR A 274 -3.30 -29.26 -5.37
C THR A 274 -3.45 -28.30 -4.20
N GLY A 275 -3.63 -27.01 -4.51
CA GLY A 275 -3.83 -25.99 -3.48
C GLY A 275 -3.05 -24.71 -3.73
N TYR A 276 -3.12 -23.82 -2.75
CA TYR A 276 -2.38 -22.58 -2.71
C TYR A 276 -1.06 -22.76 -1.96
N HIS A 277 -0.01 -23.13 -2.70
CA HIS A 277 1.28 -23.47 -2.13
C HIS A 277 2.37 -22.52 -2.66
N PRO A 278 3.36 -22.10 -1.83
CA PRO A 278 4.55 -21.41 -2.33
C PRO A 278 5.31 -22.21 -3.41
N GLN A 279 5.25 -23.54 -3.32
CA GLN A 279 5.89 -24.49 -4.24
C GLN A 279 5.25 -24.54 -5.63
N ASP A 280 4.04 -24.02 -5.81
CA ASP A 280 3.40 -23.89 -7.13
C ASP A 280 4.01 -22.69 -7.86
N VAL A 281 5.13 -22.92 -8.53
CA VAL A 281 5.88 -21.90 -9.26
C VAL A 281 5.11 -21.47 -10.52
N THR A 282 4.28 -22.35 -11.08
CA THR A 282 3.49 -22.06 -12.29
C THR A 282 2.17 -21.32 -12.00
N LEU A 283 1.71 -21.31 -10.76
CA LEU A 283 0.42 -20.74 -10.32
C LEU A 283 -0.77 -21.40 -11.04
N ASP A 284 -0.68 -22.71 -11.31
CA ASP A 284 -1.74 -23.50 -11.94
C ASP A 284 -2.65 -24.23 -10.93
N GLY A 285 -2.33 -24.16 -9.64
CA GLY A 285 -3.01 -24.83 -8.54
C GLY A 285 -2.61 -26.29 -8.35
N THR A 286 -1.60 -26.79 -9.06
CA THR A 286 -1.08 -28.16 -9.00
C THR A 286 0.45 -28.18 -8.93
N VAL A 287 0.99 -28.53 -7.76
CA VAL A 287 2.44 -28.69 -7.58
C VAL A 287 2.90 -30.03 -8.18
N LYS A 288 3.90 -29.95 -9.07
CA LYS A 288 4.50 -31.09 -9.78
C LYS A 288 6.01 -31.03 -9.71
N TYR A 289 6.63 -32.18 -9.39
CA TYR A 289 8.08 -32.31 -9.44
C TYR A 289 8.58 -32.87 -10.79
N ALA A 290 7.85 -33.78 -11.43
CA ALA A 290 8.23 -34.36 -12.72
C ALA A 290 7.07 -34.33 -13.74
N GLY A 291 7.39 -34.62 -14.99
CA GLY A 291 6.44 -34.55 -16.12
C GLY A 291 6.43 -33.17 -16.78
N SER A 292 5.55 -32.99 -17.77
CA SER A 292 5.41 -31.72 -18.48
C SER A 292 4.86 -30.62 -17.56
N ASN A 293 5.36 -29.40 -17.72
CA ASN A 293 4.99 -28.23 -16.90
C ASN A 293 5.15 -28.49 -15.40
N ASN A 294 6.31 -29.04 -14.99
CA ASN A 294 6.65 -29.17 -13.58
C ASN A 294 7.29 -27.88 -13.03
N ASP A 295 7.15 -27.65 -11.73
CA ASP A 295 7.60 -26.42 -11.07
C ASP A 295 9.11 -26.30 -11.01
N ARG A 296 9.82 -27.43 -10.82
CA ARG A 296 11.27 -27.43 -10.66
C ARG A 296 12.04 -27.03 -11.92
N ASP A 297 11.50 -27.33 -13.10
CA ASP A 297 12.16 -27.00 -14.36
C ASP A 297 12.17 -25.48 -14.57
N VAL A 298 11.16 -24.76 -14.05
CA VAL A 298 11.12 -23.29 -14.05
C VAL A 298 12.29 -22.72 -13.24
N ILE A 299 12.56 -23.28 -12.07
CA ILE A 299 13.71 -22.92 -11.20
C ILE A 299 15.02 -23.14 -11.95
N LEU A 300 15.23 -24.32 -12.54
CA LEU A 300 16.44 -24.66 -13.29
C LEU A 300 16.67 -23.70 -14.45
N GLN A 301 15.64 -23.43 -15.24
CA GLN A 301 15.73 -22.51 -16.38
C GLN A 301 16.11 -21.09 -15.93
N ASN A 302 15.59 -20.62 -14.80
CA ASN A 302 15.83 -19.26 -14.33
C ASN A 302 17.25 -19.02 -13.81
N ILE A 303 17.95 -20.05 -13.36
CA ILE A 303 19.37 -19.97 -13.02
C ILE A 303 20.31 -20.21 -14.22
N GLY A 304 19.76 -20.41 -15.43
CA GLY A 304 20.53 -20.59 -16.67
C GLY A 304 20.44 -21.98 -17.31
N GLY A 305 19.73 -22.92 -16.70
CA GLY A 305 19.35 -24.21 -17.31
C GLY A 305 20.43 -25.29 -17.35
N SER A 306 21.69 -24.93 -17.55
CA SER A 306 22.78 -25.88 -17.79
C SER A 306 23.71 -26.09 -16.59
N VAL A 307 23.84 -25.09 -15.71
CA VAL A 307 24.69 -25.13 -14.52
C VAL A 307 23.81 -25.14 -13.28
N PRO A 308 23.48 -26.32 -12.70
CA PRO A 308 22.51 -26.43 -11.61
C PRO A 308 22.97 -25.79 -10.29
N THR A 309 24.24 -25.41 -10.19
CA THR A 309 24.83 -24.68 -9.05
C THR A 309 24.79 -23.17 -9.22
N ALA A 310 24.37 -22.66 -10.39
CA ALA A 310 24.14 -21.23 -10.57
C ALA A 310 22.98 -20.78 -9.67
N THR A 311 22.99 -19.49 -9.32
CA THR A 311 21.96 -18.88 -8.48
C THR A 311 21.51 -17.57 -9.10
N ARG A 312 20.30 -17.13 -8.76
CA ARG A 312 19.81 -15.81 -9.13
C ARG A 312 19.23 -15.13 -7.90
N ALA A 313 19.81 -14.01 -7.51
CA ALA A 313 19.30 -13.20 -6.42
C ALA A 313 18.40 -12.07 -6.94
N ALA A 314 17.41 -11.70 -6.14
CA ALA A 314 16.63 -10.49 -6.38
C ALA A 314 17.53 -9.26 -6.41
N GLN A 315 17.09 -8.25 -7.15
CA GLN A 315 17.80 -6.99 -7.22
C GLN A 315 17.14 -6.01 -6.26
N MET A 316 17.43 -6.22 -4.98
CA MET A 316 16.97 -5.43 -3.84
C MET A 316 18.20 -5.02 -3.00
N PRO A 317 18.17 -3.85 -2.34
CA PRO A 317 19.25 -3.38 -1.48
C PRO A 317 19.27 -4.05 -0.10
#